data_AF-A0A818S943-F1
#
_entry.id   AF-A0A818S943-F1
#
_cell.length_a   1.000
_cell.length_b   1.000
_cell.length_c   1.000
_cell.angle_alpha   90.00
_cell.angle_beta   90.00
_cell.angle_gamma   90.00
#
_symmetry.space_group_name_H-M   'P 1'
#
loop_
_entity.id
_entity.type
_entity.pdbx_description
1 polymer ?
#
loop_
_entity_poly.entity_id
_entity_poly.type
_entity_poly.pdbx_seq_one_letter_code
_entity_poly.pdbx_strand_id
1 'polypeptide(L)'
;MVWFEILPSLVVTAAPLLLVAAPTLYVCNWYFLNGKRHGPKNMLKDDRDYYMYLRDRRITGNEYYPRGVEAIDERPTLVKLRNLWNM
;
A
#
# COMPACT_ATOMS: atom_id res chain seq x y z
N MET A 1 1.04 38.11 34.30
CA MET A 1 1.55 36.72 34.19
C MET A 1 1.70 36.37 32.73
N VAL A 2 2.88 35.90 32.33
CA VAL A 2 3.33 35.76 30.94
C VAL A 2 3.14 34.33 30.43
N TRP A 3 1.89 33.86 30.44
CA TRP A 3 1.54 32.47 30.11
C TRP A 3 1.93 32.07 28.67
N PHE A 4 2.11 33.03 27.77
CA PHE A 4 2.49 32.82 26.37
C PHE A 4 3.97 32.50 26.17
N GLU A 5 4.83 32.71 27.17
CA GLU A 5 6.25 32.29 27.13
C GLU A 5 6.44 30.78 27.06
N ILE A 6 5.39 29.99 27.30
CA ILE A 6 5.42 28.53 27.13
C ILE A 6 5.23 28.09 25.67
N LEU A 7 4.75 28.97 24.79
CA LEU A 7 4.49 28.62 23.39
C LEU A 7 5.77 28.23 22.62
N PRO A 8 6.91 28.93 22.76
CA PRO A 8 8.14 28.54 22.09
C PRO A 8 8.63 27.15 22.50
N SER A 9 8.56 26.79 23.78
CA SER A 9 8.98 25.46 24.24
C SER A 9 8.05 24.36 23.74
N LEU A 10 6.74 24.64 23.68
CA LEU A 10 5.76 23.74 23.08
C LEU A 10 5.99 23.55 21.58
N VAL A 11 6.33 24.63 20.85
CA VAL A 11 6.65 24.54 19.41
C VAL A 11 7.92 23.73 19.18
N VAL A 12 8.99 23.96 19.95
CA VAL A 12 10.26 23.21 19.80
C VAL A 12 10.06 21.71 20.07
N THR A 13 9.17 21.35 20.98
CA THR A 13 8.89 19.95 21.32
C THR A 13 7.92 19.27 20.35
N ALA A 14 6.87 19.97 19.91
CA ALA A 14 5.86 19.40 19.02
C ALA A 14 6.25 19.44 17.53
N ALA A 15 7.01 20.44 17.10
CA ALA A 15 7.35 20.63 15.69
C ALA A 15 8.09 19.44 15.06
N PRO A 16 9.09 18.80 15.70
CA PRO A 16 9.77 17.66 15.11
C PRO A 16 8.85 16.46 14.89
N LEU A 17 7.91 16.23 15.81
CA LEU A 17 6.95 15.13 15.70
C LEU A 17 5.92 15.39 14.60
N LEU A 18 5.37 16.61 14.54
CA LEU A 18 4.27 16.93 13.64
C LEU A 18 4.73 17.30 12.23
N LEU A 19 5.85 18.01 12.09
CA LEU A 19 6.31 18.54 10.80
C LEU A 19 7.39 17.68 10.14
N VAL A 20 8.06 16.81 10.90
CA VAL A 20 9.10 15.93 10.36
C VAL A 20 8.64 14.49 10.44
N ALA A 21 8.46 13.94 11.65
CA ALA A 21 8.22 12.50 11.80
C ALA A 21 6.93 12.04 11.09
N ALA A 22 5.78 12.67 11.36
CA ALA A 22 4.51 12.26 10.78
C ALA A 22 4.45 12.35 9.23
N PRO A 23 4.79 13.50 8.61
CA PRO A 23 4.76 13.61 7.15
C PRO A 23 5.83 12.76 6.46
N THR A 24 7.03 12.63 7.04
CA THR A 24 8.07 11.75 6.46
C THR A 24 7.60 10.30 6.45
N LEU A 25 7.03 9.79 7.54
CA LEU A 25 6.49 8.42 7.59
C LEU A 25 5.33 8.21 6.60
N TYR A 26 4.45 9.21 6.46
CA TYR A 26 3.36 9.16 5.49
C TYR A 26 3.89 9.09 4.04
N VAL A 27 4.83 9.96 3.68
CA VAL A 27 5.41 10.00 2.33
C VAL A 27 6.21 8.73 2.03
N CYS A 28 7.00 8.23 2.99
CA CYS A 28 7.72 6.97 2.84
C CYS A 28 6.76 5.81 2.59
N ASN A 29 5.70 5.69 3.40
CA ASN A 29 4.69 4.65 3.20
C ASN A 29 4.03 4.78 1.83
N TRP A 30 3.61 5.98 1.43
CA TRP A 30 3.00 6.21 0.12
C TRP A 30 3.95 5.82 -1.03
N TYR A 31 5.23 6.15 -0.92
CA TYR A 31 6.25 5.80 -1.91
C TYR A 31 6.47 4.28 -2.01
N PHE A 32 6.69 3.61 -0.88
CA PHE A 32 6.92 2.15 -0.87
C PHE A 32 5.67 1.33 -1.21
N LEU A 33 4.47 1.90 -1.04
CA LEU A 33 3.19 1.27 -1.37
C LEU A 33 2.72 1.60 -2.80
N ASN A 34 3.62 2.09 -3.67
CA ASN A 34 3.31 2.45 -5.05
C ASN A 34 2.15 3.45 -5.17
N GLY A 35 2.19 4.50 -4.35
CA GLY A 35 1.20 5.57 -4.36
C GLY A 35 -0.12 5.25 -3.65
N LYS A 36 -0.22 4.08 -2.99
CA LYS A 36 -1.40 3.71 -2.23
C LYS A 36 -1.33 4.24 -0.81
N ARG A 37 -2.45 4.78 -0.33
CA ARG A 37 -2.59 5.27 1.05
C ARG A 37 -2.51 4.16 2.10
N HIS A 38 -2.92 2.95 1.73
CA HIS A 38 -2.92 1.78 2.60
C HIS A 38 -2.44 0.57 1.81
N GLY A 39 -1.53 -0.20 2.40
CA GLY A 39 -1.04 -1.45 1.86
C GLY A 39 -1.70 -2.64 2.55
N PRO A 40 -1.92 -3.77 1.86
CA PRO A 40 -2.48 -4.97 2.48
C PRO A 40 -1.71 -5.39 3.73
N LYS A 41 -0.37 -5.26 3.77
CA LYS A 41 0.48 -5.55 4.94
C LYS A 41 0.07 -4.79 6.21
N ASN A 42 -0.44 -3.56 6.08
CA ASN A 42 -0.83 -2.71 7.21
C ASN A 42 -2.30 -2.93 7.63
N MET A 43 -3.05 -3.75 6.90
CA MET A 43 -4.47 -4.04 7.14
C MET A 43 -4.74 -5.52 7.42
N LEU A 44 -3.70 -6.34 7.61
CA LEU A 44 -3.80 -7.74 7.97
C LEU A 44 -4.35 -7.89 9.39
N LYS A 45 -5.68 -7.86 9.51
CA LYS A 45 -6.38 -7.97 10.80
C LYS A 45 -6.73 -9.42 11.13
N ASP A 46 -6.81 -10.26 10.10
CA ASP A 46 -7.20 -11.67 10.16
C ASP A 46 -6.27 -12.53 9.29
N ASP A 47 -6.14 -13.81 9.63
CA ASP A 47 -5.34 -14.80 8.90
C ASP A 47 -5.78 -14.90 7.44
N ARG A 48 -7.09 -14.74 7.19
CA ARG A 48 -7.66 -14.72 5.83
C ARG A 48 -7.04 -13.63 4.97
N ASP A 49 -6.88 -12.43 5.51
CA ASP A 49 -6.28 -11.30 4.79
C ASP A 49 -4.81 -11.59 4.51
N TYR A 50 -4.13 -12.27 5.43
CA TYR A 50 -2.73 -12.67 5.24
C TYR A 50 -2.58 -13.70 4.13
N TYR A 51 -3.45 -14.72 4.07
CA TYR A 51 -3.45 -15.68 2.99
C TYR A 51 -3.79 -15.05 1.63
N MET A 52 -4.72 -14.08 1.60
CA MET A 52 -5.02 -13.28 0.39
C MET A 52 -3.80 -12.47 -0.06
N TYR A 53 -3.13 -11.79 0.87
CA TYR A 53 -1.89 -11.06 0.59
C TYR A 53 -0.80 -11.98 0.02
N LEU A 54 -0.58 -13.16 0.61
CA LEU A 54 0.39 -14.14 0.11
C LEU A 54 0.02 -14.68 -1.26
N ARG A 55 -1.27 -14.92 -1.52
CA ARG A 55 -1.78 -15.34 -2.83
C ARG A 55 -1.44 -14.29 -3.90
N ASP A 56 -1.76 -13.04 -3.64
CA ASP A 56 -1.57 -11.97 -4.62
C ASP A 56 -0.07 -11.77 -4.90
N ARG A 57 0.77 -11.78 -3.87
CA ARG A 57 2.22 -11.73 -4.02
C ARG A 57 2.80 -12.90 -4.84
N ARG A 58 2.24 -14.11 -4.75
CA ARG A 58 2.65 -15.24 -5.60
C ARG A 58 2.22 -15.06 -7.06
N ILE A 59 1.04 -14.49 -7.31
CA ILE A 59 0.49 -14.33 -8.65
C ILE A 59 1.17 -13.18 -9.40
N THR A 60 1.36 -12.04 -8.75
CA THR A 60 1.82 -10.81 -9.40
C THR A 60 3.30 -10.50 -9.16
N GLY A 61 3.94 -11.19 -8.21
CA GLY A 61 5.29 -10.87 -7.74
C GLY A 61 5.36 -9.62 -6.85
N ASN A 62 4.30 -8.81 -6.82
CA ASN A 62 4.18 -7.61 -6.01
C ASN A 62 2.71 -7.34 -5.65
N GLU A 63 2.39 -7.50 -4.36
CA GLU A 63 1.08 -7.28 -3.75
C GLU A 63 0.47 -5.88 -4.00
N TYR A 64 1.29 -4.88 -4.32
CA TYR A 64 0.83 -3.50 -4.51
C TYR A 64 0.36 -3.23 -5.94
N TYR A 65 0.52 -4.18 -6.86
CA TYR A 65 -0.03 -4.14 -8.21
C TYR A 65 -1.24 -5.07 -8.30
N PRO A 66 -2.47 -4.54 -8.17
CA PRO A 66 -3.66 -5.36 -8.25
C PRO A 66 -3.86 -5.80 -9.71
N ARG A 67 -4.29 -7.04 -9.90
CA ARG A 67 -4.74 -7.55 -11.19
C ARG A 67 -6.25 -7.71 -11.17
N GLY A 68 -6.94 -6.97 -12.02
CA GLY A 68 -8.37 -7.04 -12.23
C GLY A 68 -8.75 -8.06 -13.29
N VAL A 69 -9.80 -7.72 -14.05
CA VAL A 69 -10.40 -8.57 -15.09
C VAL A 69 -9.46 -8.73 -16.29
N GLU A 70 -8.53 -7.81 -16.49
CA GLU A 70 -7.52 -7.85 -17.55
C GLU A 70 -6.62 -9.09 -17.49
N ALA A 71 -6.42 -9.67 -16.31
CA ALA A 71 -5.59 -10.86 -16.14
C ALA A 71 -6.27 -12.18 -16.56
N ILE A 72 -7.53 -12.14 -17.00
CA ILE A 72 -8.25 -13.34 -17.47
C ILE A 72 -7.69 -13.79 -18.82
N ASP A 73 -7.46 -12.86 -19.74
CA ASP A 73 -7.00 -13.17 -21.11
C ASP A 73 -5.50 -13.53 -21.18
N GLU A 74 -4.73 -13.14 -20.17
CA GLU A 74 -3.31 -13.49 -20.04
C GLU A 74 -3.09 -14.93 -19.57
N ARG A 75 -4.16 -15.67 -19.22
CA ARG A 75 -4.01 -17.07 -18.81
C ARG A 75 -3.60 -17.91 -20.02
N PRO A 76 -2.47 -18.64 -19.96
CA PRO A 76 -2.01 -19.45 -21.07
C PRO A 76 -3.02 -20.53 -21.49
N THR A 77 -3.90 -20.96 -20.58
CA THR A 77 -4.99 -21.90 -20.88
C THR A 77 -6.10 -21.30 -21.73
N LEU A 78 -6.45 -20.02 -21.55
CA LEU A 78 -7.50 -19.36 -22.32
C LEU A 78 -7.00 -18.86 -23.67
N VAL A 79 -5.75 -18.40 -23.77
CA VAL A 79 -5.09 -18.13 -25.07
C VAL A 79 -5.08 -19.39 -25.94
N LYS A 80 -4.80 -20.56 -25.34
CA LYS A 80 -4.81 -21.84 -26.06
C LYS A 80 -6.22 -22.21 -26.54
N LEU A 81 -7.25 -22.00 -25.72
CA LEU A 81 -8.65 -22.24 -26.10
C LEU A 81 -9.16 -21.25 -27.16
N ARG A 82 -8.77 -19.97 -27.07
CA ARG A 82 -9.10 -18.96 -28.08
C ARG A 82 -8.48 -19.28 -29.43
N ASN A 83 -7.23 -19.75 -29.44
CA ASN A 83 -6.56 -20.16 -30.66
C ASN A 83 -7.17 -21.45 -31.26
N LEU A 84 -7.70 -22.35 -30.42
CA LEU A 84 -8.43 -23.53 -30.88
C LEU A 84 -9.81 -23.22 -31.46
N TRP A 85 -10.47 -22.16 -31.01
CA TRP A 85 -11.77 -21.69 -31.53
C TRP A 85 -11.66 -20.87 -32.82
N ASN A 86 -10.47 -20.35 -33.13
CA ASN A 86 -10.18 -19.58 -34.33
C ASN A 86 -9.51 -20.41 -35.45
N MET A 87 -9.46 -21.74 -35.29
CA MET A 87 -9.12 -22.72 -36.33
C MET A 87 -10.40 -23.38 -36.83
#